data_AF-A0AAD3DCX6-F1
#
_entry.id   AF-A0AAD3DCX6-F1
#
_cell.length_a   1.000
_cell.length_b   1.000
_cell.length_c   1.000
_cell.angle_alpha   90.00
_cell.angle_beta   90.00
_cell.angle_gamma   90.00
#
_symmetry.space_group_name_H-M   'P 1'
#
loop_
_entity.id
_entity.type
_entity.pdbx_description
1 polymer ?
#
loop_
_entity_poly.entity_id
_entity_poly.type
_entity_poly.pdbx_seq_one_letter_code
_entity_poly.pdbx_strand_id
1 'polypeptide(L)'
;MVCHHLDKNLKEDVAFAESRIRGETIAAKDILHDMGAISIISSDSQAMGRVGEVITRTWQTAHKMKVQRGQIEEDKSYEQTTGITGNLSTVDNFRAKRYVAKYTINPAIAHGFSEIIGSVEVGKMADLCLWDPAFFGAKPNLVIKAGQIAWAQMGDPNASIPTPQPVMMRPQYIARSAHSAAKCSLAFVSKLSVDSETVQSYGLMKTTYPVKKCRDLKKTDMKLNCATPDIKVDPETYQVTADGELLTCKPLSELPLAQKYFMF
;
A
#
# COMPACT_ATOMS: atom_id res chain seq x y z
N MET A 1 -13.54 10.80 -18.39
CA MET A 1 -13.82 11.78 -19.46
C MET A 1 -12.63 12.70 -19.71
N VAL A 2 -12.29 13.60 -18.78
CA VAL A 2 -11.16 14.56 -18.93
C VAL A 2 -9.85 13.92 -19.42
N CYS A 3 -9.34 12.88 -18.73
CA CYS A 3 -8.05 12.26 -19.10
C CYS A 3 -8.02 11.63 -20.51
N HIS A 4 -9.18 11.30 -21.06
CA HIS A 4 -9.30 10.71 -22.40
C HIS A 4 -9.86 11.70 -23.42
N HIS A 5 -10.00 12.99 -23.05
CA HIS A 5 -10.58 14.04 -23.88
C HIS A 5 -11.95 13.68 -24.49
N LEU A 6 -12.76 12.94 -23.72
CA LEU A 6 -14.10 12.50 -24.15
C LEU A 6 -15.13 13.63 -24.06
N ASP A 7 -16.07 13.66 -24.99
CA ASP A 7 -17.21 14.59 -25.00
C ASP A 7 -18.47 13.95 -24.37
N LYS A 8 -19.07 14.65 -23.40
CA LYS A 8 -20.31 14.24 -22.74
C LYS A 8 -21.54 14.28 -23.65
N ASN A 9 -21.45 14.95 -24.80
CA ASN A 9 -22.55 15.05 -25.77
C ASN A 9 -22.49 13.93 -26.83
N LEU A 10 -21.41 13.13 -26.87
CA LEU A 10 -21.28 11.98 -27.76
C LEU A 10 -21.66 10.69 -27.01
N LYS A 11 -22.60 9.93 -27.56
CA LYS A 11 -23.16 8.74 -26.87
C LYS A 11 -22.11 7.64 -26.72
N GLU A 12 -21.25 7.48 -27.70
CA GLU A 12 -20.18 6.47 -27.75
C GLU A 12 -19.12 6.75 -26.69
N ASP A 13 -18.80 8.02 -26.48
CA ASP A 13 -17.85 8.47 -25.45
C ASP A 13 -18.38 8.25 -24.03
N VAL A 14 -19.67 8.51 -23.83
CA VAL A 14 -20.36 8.21 -22.57
C VAL A 14 -20.42 6.70 -22.34
N ALA A 15 -20.79 5.91 -23.35
CA ALA A 15 -20.82 4.45 -23.26
C ALA A 15 -19.45 3.86 -22.95
N PHE A 16 -18.37 4.37 -23.56
CA PHE A 16 -17.01 3.98 -23.21
C PHE A 16 -16.67 4.32 -21.76
N ALA A 17 -17.02 5.51 -21.28
CA ALA A 17 -16.78 5.91 -19.88
C ALA A 17 -17.54 5.02 -18.88
N GLU A 18 -18.81 4.74 -19.15
CA GLU A 18 -19.68 3.89 -18.32
C GLU A 18 -19.20 2.43 -18.32
N SER A 19 -18.73 1.93 -19.47
CA SER A 19 -18.17 0.58 -19.55
C SER A 19 -16.95 0.36 -18.65
N ARG A 20 -16.25 1.43 -18.25
CA ARG A 20 -15.01 1.37 -17.45
C ARG A 20 -15.22 1.70 -15.97
N ILE A 21 -16.10 2.64 -15.64
CA ILE A 21 -16.36 3.09 -14.27
C ILE A 21 -17.63 2.39 -13.74
N ARG A 22 -17.44 1.22 -13.14
CA ARG A 22 -18.55 0.34 -12.72
C ARG A 22 -18.60 0.22 -11.20
N GLY A 23 -19.73 0.63 -10.60
CA GLY A 23 -19.91 0.61 -9.15
C GLY A 23 -19.82 -0.80 -8.56
N GLU A 24 -20.28 -1.80 -9.31
CA GLU A 24 -20.29 -3.22 -8.98
C GLU A 24 -18.86 -3.73 -8.80
N THR A 25 -17.99 -3.52 -9.80
CA THR A 25 -16.60 -4.00 -9.73
C THR A 25 -15.76 -3.23 -8.71
N ILE A 26 -16.09 -1.96 -8.43
CA ILE A 26 -15.45 -1.17 -7.36
C ILE A 26 -15.86 -1.70 -5.99
N ALA A 27 -17.13 -2.03 -5.77
CA ALA A 27 -17.61 -2.63 -4.52
C ALA A 27 -17.02 -4.03 -4.30
N ALA A 28 -16.95 -4.85 -5.35
CA ALA A 28 -16.33 -6.17 -5.29
C ALA A 28 -14.83 -6.10 -4.97
N LYS A 29 -14.11 -5.09 -5.49
CA LYS A 29 -12.68 -4.88 -5.23
C LYS A 29 -12.38 -4.79 -3.73
N ASP A 30 -13.21 -4.12 -2.94
CA ASP A 30 -12.99 -4.01 -1.49
C ASP A 30 -13.03 -5.39 -0.82
N ILE A 31 -14.01 -6.22 -1.19
CA ILE A 31 -14.16 -7.57 -0.64
C ILE A 31 -13.01 -8.47 -1.12
N LEU A 32 -12.60 -8.36 -2.38
CA LEU A 32 -11.46 -9.11 -2.92
C LEU A 32 -10.13 -8.73 -2.22
N HIS A 33 -9.96 -7.48 -1.81
CA HIS A 33 -8.85 -7.12 -0.92
C HIS A 33 -8.97 -7.81 0.44
N ASP A 34 -10.15 -7.82 1.05
CA ASP A 34 -10.36 -8.42 2.37
C ASP A 34 -10.20 -9.94 2.38
N MET A 35 -10.59 -10.61 1.29
CA MET A 35 -10.40 -12.06 1.05
C MET A 35 -8.93 -12.42 0.76
N GLY A 36 -8.08 -11.43 0.46
CA GLY A 36 -6.72 -11.69 -0.01
C GLY A 36 -6.65 -12.16 -1.47
N ALA A 37 -7.70 -11.94 -2.26
CA ALA A 37 -7.72 -12.19 -3.69
C ALA A 37 -7.04 -11.06 -4.50
N ILE A 38 -6.86 -9.87 -3.92
CA ILE A 38 -5.98 -8.82 -4.46
C ILE A 38 -4.82 -8.55 -3.49
N SER A 39 -3.60 -8.76 -3.97
CA SER A 39 -2.41 -8.87 -3.13
C SER A 39 -1.60 -7.60 -2.92
N ILE A 40 -1.83 -6.57 -3.74
CA ILE A 40 -1.05 -5.33 -3.75
C ILE A 40 -1.99 -4.12 -3.85
N ILE A 41 -1.63 -3.04 -3.17
CA ILE A 41 -2.23 -1.71 -3.34
C ILE A 41 -1.11 -0.76 -3.79
N SER A 42 -1.35 0.00 -4.85
CA SER A 42 -0.42 0.98 -5.42
C SER A 42 -1.09 2.34 -5.59
N SER A 43 -0.31 3.36 -5.94
CA SER A 43 -0.78 4.75 -6.02
C SER A 43 -1.39 5.14 -7.35
N ASP A 44 -0.83 4.66 -8.46
CA ASP A 44 -1.05 5.21 -9.80
C ASP A 44 -0.81 6.74 -9.86
N SER A 45 0.36 7.15 -9.36
CA SER A 45 0.67 8.54 -9.00
C SER A 45 0.45 9.54 -10.14
N GLN A 46 -0.47 10.49 -9.93
CA GLN A 46 -0.84 11.55 -10.88
C GLN A 46 -1.41 11.05 -12.23
N ALA A 47 -1.67 9.75 -12.36
CA ALA A 47 -2.17 9.11 -13.56
C ALA A 47 -3.43 8.27 -13.25
N MET A 48 -4.41 8.87 -12.55
CA MET A 48 -5.60 8.25 -11.93
C MET A 48 -5.45 7.82 -10.47
N GLY A 49 -4.38 8.22 -9.79
CA GLY A 49 -4.29 8.06 -8.35
C GLY A 49 -3.29 8.96 -7.63
N ARG A 50 -3.07 8.68 -6.34
CA ARG A 50 -2.50 9.62 -5.36
C ARG A 50 -1.32 8.99 -4.62
N VAL A 51 -0.13 9.56 -4.82
CA VAL A 51 1.14 9.02 -4.28
C VAL A 51 1.19 8.99 -2.74
N GLY A 52 0.59 9.99 -2.09
CA GLY A 52 0.59 10.12 -0.63
C GLY A 52 -0.45 9.26 0.09
N GLU A 53 -1.30 8.51 -0.63
CA GLU A 53 -2.49 7.88 -0.04
C GLU A 53 -2.45 6.35 -0.05
N VAL A 54 -1.37 5.69 -0.49
CA VAL A 54 -1.28 4.22 -0.57
C VAL A 54 -1.55 3.57 0.80
N ILE A 55 -0.86 4.04 1.83
CA ILE A 55 -0.99 3.52 3.20
C ILE A 55 -2.37 3.87 3.75
N THR A 56 -2.79 5.13 3.64
CA THR A 56 -4.07 5.62 4.14
C THR A 56 -5.26 4.85 3.55
N ARG A 57 -5.28 4.68 2.22
CA ARG A 57 -6.36 3.95 1.52
C ARG A 57 -6.36 2.47 1.86
N THR A 58 -5.20 1.87 2.06
CA THR A 58 -5.11 0.48 2.55
C THR A 58 -5.83 0.31 3.87
N TRP A 59 -5.57 1.20 4.84
CA TRP A 59 -6.20 1.12 6.17
C TRP A 59 -7.67 1.54 6.17
N GLN A 60 -8.07 2.48 5.31
CA GLN A 60 -9.49 2.81 5.10
C GLN A 60 -10.27 1.62 4.52
N THR A 61 -9.71 0.88 3.56
CA THR A 61 -10.34 -0.35 3.03
C THR A 61 -10.45 -1.41 4.12
N ALA A 62 -9.38 -1.68 4.88
CA ALA A 62 -9.43 -2.61 6.02
C ALA A 62 -10.50 -2.22 7.05
N HIS A 63 -10.59 -0.93 7.39
CA HIS A 63 -11.61 -0.40 8.29
C HIS A 63 -13.03 -0.62 7.73
N LYS A 64 -13.28 -0.22 6.49
CA LYS A 64 -14.59 -0.39 5.84
C LYS A 64 -15.03 -1.86 5.87
N MET A 65 -14.11 -2.75 5.54
CA MET A 65 -14.39 -4.19 5.51
C MET A 65 -14.66 -4.75 6.91
N LYS A 66 -13.97 -4.28 7.95
CA LYS A 66 -14.32 -4.60 9.34
C LYS A 66 -15.73 -4.12 9.69
N VAL A 67 -16.07 -2.87 9.38
CA VAL A 67 -17.39 -2.28 9.69
C VAL A 67 -18.51 -3.06 9.02
N GLN A 68 -18.34 -3.47 7.77
CA GLN A 68 -19.41 -4.07 6.98
C GLN A 68 -19.45 -5.60 7.02
N ARG A 69 -18.31 -6.27 7.27
CA ARG A 69 -18.20 -7.74 7.27
C ARG A 69 -17.84 -8.34 8.62
N GLY A 70 -17.56 -7.50 9.62
CA GLY A 70 -17.13 -7.94 10.94
C GLY A 70 -15.69 -8.45 10.97
N GLN A 71 -15.36 -9.18 12.03
CA GLN A 71 -14.06 -9.83 12.21
C GLN A 71 -13.90 -11.02 11.26
N ILE A 72 -12.70 -11.20 10.70
CA ILE A 72 -12.40 -12.34 9.82
C ILE A 72 -12.21 -13.64 10.62
N GLU A 73 -12.45 -14.78 9.97
CA GLU A 73 -12.38 -16.10 10.60
C GLU A 73 -10.99 -16.42 11.17
N GLU A 74 -9.92 -15.98 10.51
CA GLU A 74 -8.56 -16.20 10.99
C GLU A 74 -8.26 -15.43 12.29
N ASP A 75 -8.92 -14.29 12.51
CA ASP A 75 -8.83 -13.54 13.77
C ASP A 75 -9.66 -14.20 14.89
N LYS A 76 -10.82 -14.78 14.55
CA LYS A 76 -11.65 -15.54 15.51
C LYS A 76 -11.00 -16.83 16.01
N SER A 77 -10.29 -17.55 15.13
CA SER A 77 -9.65 -18.83 15.51
C SER A 77 -8.43 -18.68 16.44
N TYR A 78 -7.77 -17.51 16.42
CA TYR A 78 -6.67 -17.20 17.35
C TYR A 78 -7.15 -17.10 18.82
N GLU A 79 -8.39 -16.68 19.03
CA GLU A 79 -9.05 -16.60 20.35
C GLU A 79 -9.20 -17.99 20.99
N GLN A 80 -9.61 -18.98 20.20
CA GLN A 80 -9.85 -20.34 20.69
C GLN A 80 -8.57 -21.08 21.11
N THR A 81 -7.41 -20.71 20.56
CA THR A 81 -6.15 -21.43 20.75
C THR A 81 -5.26 -20.87 21.86
N THR A 82 -5.45 -19.63 22.28
CA THR A 82 -4.57 -18.98 23.27
C THR A 82 -5.16 -18.93 24.69
N GLY A 83 -6.44 -19.24 24.88
CA GLY A 83 -7.09 -19.30 26.19
C GLY A 83 -7.18 -17.96 26.93
N ILE A 84 -6.79 -16.86 26.27
CA ILE A 84 -6.98 -15.50 26.78
C ILE A 84 -8.47 -15.22 26.65
N THR A 85 -9.15 -14.88 27.74
CA THR A 85 -10.61 -14.68 27.80
C THR A 85 -10.98 -13.24 28.19
N GLY A 86 -10.21 -12.26 27.70
CA GLY A 86 -10.49 -10.84 27.87
C GLY A 86 -10.94 -10.21 26.56
N ASN A 87 -12.16 -9.64 26.51
CA ASN A 87 -12.75 -8.80 25.44
C ASN A 87 -12.15 -8.93 24.02
N LEU A 88 -12.01 -10.16 23.53
CA LEU A 88 -11.31 -10.53 22.28
C LEU A 88 -12.14 -10.34 21.01
N SER A 89 -13.38 -9.84 21.15
CA SER A 89 -14.20 -9.31 20.06
C SER A 89 -13.57 -8.08 19.35
N THR A 90 -12.32 -7.73 19.68
CA THR A 90 -11.66 -6.47 19.35
C THR A 90 -10.32 -6.58 18.62
N VAL A 91 -9.78 -7.79 18.40
CA VAL A 91 -8.44 -7.97 17.80
C VAL A 91 -8.53 -8.27 16.30
N ASP A 92 -7.86 -7.45 15.47
CA ASP A 92 -7.84 -7.57 14.00
C ASP A 92 -6.42 -7.86 13.46
N ASN A 93 -5.64 -8.67 14.18
CA ASN A 93 -4.22 -8.85 13.88
C ASN A 93 -3.98 -9.50 12.52
N PHE A 94 -4.74 -10.52 12.17
CA PHE A 94 -4.63 -11.18 10.87
C PHE A 94 -5.06 -10.22 9.76
N ARG A 95 -6.18 -9.48 9.92
CA ARG A 95 -6.56 -8.45 8.94
C ARG A 95 -5.45 -7.41 8.80
N ALA A 96 -4.90 -6.92 9.90
CA ALA A 96 -3.80 -5.96 9.88
C ALA A 96 -2.56 -6.50 9.13
N LYS A 97 -2.17 -7.75 9.41
CA LYS A 97 -1.07 -8.43 8.70
C LYS A 97 -1.37 -8.61 7.20
N ARG A 98 -2.60 -9.02 6.85
CA ARG A 98 -3.05 -9.16 5.46
C ARG A 98 -2.94 -7.85 4.70
N TYR A 99 -3.32 -6.73 5.31
CA TYR A 99 -3.32 -5.43 4.65
C TYR A 99 -1.95 -4.74 4.63
N VAL A 100 -1.14 -4.81 5.69
CA VAL A 100 0.23 -4.26 5.67
C VAL A 100 1.08 -4.95 4.60
N ALA A 101 0.87 -6.25 4.37
CA ALA A 101 1.57 -6.98 3.32
C ALA A 101 1.33 -6.42 1.91
N LYS A 102 0.17 -5.77 1.67
CA LYS A 102 -0.23 -5.23 0.36
C LYS A 102 0.64 -4.06 -0.13
N TYR A 103 1.27 -3.31 0.77
CA TYR A 103 2.14 -2.18 0.41
C TYR A 103 3.58 -2.32 0.94
N THR A 104 3.92 -3.46 1.55
CA THR A 104 5.26 -3.74 2.07
C THR A 104 5.88 -4.93 1.33
N ILE A 105 5.60 -6.16 1.77
CA ILE A 105 6.31 -7.35 1.30
C ILE A 105 5.83 -7.84 -0.07
N ASN A 106 4.53 -7.76 -0.38
CA ASN A 106 4.01 -8.29 -1.66
C ASN A 106 4.51 -7.52 -2.89
N PRO A 107 4.55 -6.16 -2.89
CA PRO A 107 5.21 -5.42 -3.95
C PRO A 107 6.68 -5.82 -4.11
N ALA A 108 7.40 -6.02 -3.00
CA ALA A 108 8.80 -6.40 -3.04
C ALA A 108 9.04 -7.80 -3.60
N ILE A 109 8.14 -8.75 -3.32
CA ILE A 109 8.17 -10.09 -3.93
C ILE A 109 7.90 -9.97 -5.42
N ALA A 110 6.79 -9.32 -5.80
CA ALA A 110 6.36 -9.21 -7.20
C ALA A 110 7.43 -8.57 -8.11
N HIS A 111 8.22 -7.64 -7.58
CA HIS A 111 9.27 -6.96 -8.32
C HIS A 111 10.70 -7.48 -8.07
N GLY A 112 10.86 -8.56 -7.29
CA GLY A 112 12.13 -9.29 -7.19
C GLY A 112 13.23 -8.64 -6.33
N PHE A 113 12.83 -7.88 -5.31
CA PHE A 113 13.73 -7.23 -4.36
C PHE A 113 13.33 -7.45 -2.88
N SER A 114 12.52 -8.48 -2.62
CA SER A 114 12.03 -8.83 -1.28
C SER A 114 13.10 -9.28 -0.30
N GLU A 115 14.30 -9.65 -0.75
CA GLU A 115 15.42 -9.93 0.15
C GLU A 115 16.07 -8.67 0.71
N ILE A 116 15.84 -7.51 0.08
CA ILE A 116 16.48 -6.25 0.48
C ILE A 116 15.52 -5.38 1.27
N ILE A 117 14.25 -5.29 0.87
CA ILE A 117 13.23 -4.43 1.50
C ILE A 117 11.87 -5.14 1.57
N GLY A 118 10.90 -4.46 2.19
CA GLY A 118 9.49 -4.88 2.20
C GLY A 118 9.02 -5.47 3.54
N SER A 119 9.88 -5.60 4.54
CA SER A 119 9.50 -6.06 5.89
C SER A 119 10.60 -5.78 6.91
N VAL A 120 10.23 -5.86 8.19
CA VAL A 120 11.16 -5.76 9.31
C VAL A 120 11.70 -7.17 9.62
N GLU A 121 12.75 -7.57 8.91
CA GLU A 121 13.42 -8.87 9.06
C GLU A 121 14.94 -8.66 9.11
N VAL A 122 15.64 -9.47 9.92
CA VAL A 122 17.09 -9.42 10.02
C VAL A 122 17.73 -9.69 8.65
N GLY A 123 18.75 -8.91 8.30
CA GLY A 123 19.45 -9.00 7.02
C GLY A 123 18.87 -8.09 5.93
N LYS A 124 17.67 -7.52 6.12
CA LYS A 124 17.11 -6.51 5.21
C LYS A 124 17.63 -5.11 5.53
N MET A 125 17.49 -4.21 4.56
CA MET A 125 17.81 -2.80 4.73
C MET A 125 16.89 -2.18 5.79
N ALA A 126 17.46 -1.38 6.69
CA ALA A 126 16.74 -0.70 7.77
C ALA A 126 15.93 0.51 7.26
N ASP A 127 14.98 0.23 6.37
CA ASP A 127 13.97 1.17 5.89
C ASP A 127 12.73 1.03 6.76
N LEU A 128 12.57 1.96 7.69
CA LEU A 128 11.57 1.90 8.76
C LEU A 128 10.73 3.17 8.79
N CYS A 129 9.52 3.05 9.30
CA CYS A 129 8.63 4.19 9.50
C CYS A 129 8.07 4.13 10.92
N LEU A 130 8.28 5.19 11.70
CA LEU A 130 7.74 5.29 13.06
C LEU A 130 6.47 6.12 13.06
N TRP A 131 5.49 5.62 13.80
CA TRP A 131 4.17 6.20 13.89
C TRP A 131 3.82 6.42 15.35
N ASP A 132 3.27 7.59 15.65
CA ASP A 132 2.40 7.71 16.81
C ASP A 132 1.10 6.93 16.50
N PRO A 133 0.64 6.03 17.38
CA PRO A 133 -0.60 5.27 17.17
C PRO A 133 -1.80 6.15 16.77
N ALA A 134 -1.92 7.37 17.32
CA ALA A 134 -3.01 8.28 17.00
C ALA A 134 -2.98 8.78 15.54
N PHE A 135 -1.82 8.74 14.88
CA PHE A 135 -1.59 9.19 13.51
C PHE A 135 -1.25 8.05 12.53
N PHE A 136 -1.32 6.79 12.99
CA PHE A 136 -0.99 5.63 12.19
C PHE A 136 -1.76 5.60 10.86
N GLY A 137 -1.04 5.46 9.76
CA GLY A 137 -1.60 5.42 8.41
C GLY A 137 -2.01 6.78 7.82
N ALA A 138 -1.98 7.87 8.60
CA ALA A 138 -2.23 9.22 8.11
C ALA A 138 -0.92 10.02 7.95
N LYS A 139 -0.16 10.22 9.05
CA LYS A 139 1.05 11.05 9.06
C LYS A 139 2.14 10.38 9.93
N PRO A 140 3.24 9.87 9.34
CA PRO A 140 4.31 9.28 10.13
C PRO A 140 5.08 10.33 10.91
N ASN A 141 5.71 9.90 12.01
CA ASN A 141 6.60 10.74 12.81
C ASN A 141 8.01 10.79 12.19
N LEU A 142 8.59 9.63 11.88
CA LEU A 142 9.91 9.49 11.26
C LEU A 142 9.86 8.52 10.08
N VAL A 143 10.62 8.84 9.02
CA VAL A 143 10.95 7.93 7.92
C VAL A 143 12.46 7.70 7.95
N ILE A 144 12.86 6.47 8.21
CA ILE A 144 14.24 6.01 8.30
C ILE A 144 14.58 5.27 7.01
N LYS A 145 15.74 5.59 6.44
CA LYS A 145 16.29 4.97 5.25
C LYS A 145 17.69 4.45 5.55
N ALA A 146 17.89 3.14 5.42
CA ALA A 146 19.14 2.45 5.77
C ALA A 146 19.70 2.85 7.17
N GLY A 147 18.83 2.93 8.17
CA GLY A 147 19.21 3.25 9.56
C GLY A 147 19.42 4.74 9.85
N GLN A 148 19.23 5.62 8.88
CA GLN A 148 19.38 7.08 9.03
C GLN A 148 18.02 7.77 8.82
N ILE A 149 17.71 8.82 9.59
CA ILE A 149 16.44 9.54 9.43
C ILE A 149 16.48 10.36 8.13
N ALA A 150 15.58 10.06 7.20
CA ALA A 150 15.42 10.76 5.93
C ALA A 150 14.42 11.91 6.03
N TRP A 151 13.30 11.69 6.69
CA TRP A 151 12.25 12.69 6.90
C TRP A 151 11.67 12.58 8.31
N ALA A 152 11.24 13.71 8.87
CA ALA A 152 10.66 13.77 10.21
C ALA A 152 9.63 14.89 10.35
N GLN A 153 8.64 14.71 11.22
CA GLN A 153 7.81 15.80 11.73
C GLN A 153 8.68 16.69 12.63
N MET A 154 8.88 17.94 12.21
CA MET A 154 9.84 18.85 12.84
C MET A 154 9.27 20.26 12.94
N GLY A 155 9.40 20.85 14.14
CA GLY A 155 8.96 22.19 14.50
C GLY A 155 9.77 23.33 13.89
N ASP A 156 9.70 24.49 14.53
CA ASP A 156 10.51 25.66 14.19
C ASP A 156 12.01 25.40 14.44
N PRO A 157 12.87 25.48 13.39
CA PRO A 157 14.32 25.29 13.53
C PRO A 157 15.03 26.32 14.43
N ASN A 158 14.42 27.49 14.68
CA ASN A 158 15.00 28.52 15.54
C ASN A 158 14.54 28.41 17.02
N ALA A 159 13.62 27.50 17.33
CA ALA A 159 13.15 27.30 18.68
C ALA A 159 14.18 26.57 19.57
N SER A 160 13.99 26.61 20.88
CA SER A 160 14.91 25.99 21.85
C SER A 160 14.88 24.45 21.85
N ILE A 161 13.82 23.84 21.31
CA ILE A 161 13.58 22.39 21.22
C ILE A 161 12.83 22.09 19.90
N PRO A 162 12.74 20.83 19.42
CA PRO A 162 12.22 20.53 18.07
C PRO A 162 10.68 20.46 17.92
N THR A 163 9.93 20.63 19.00
CA THR A 163 8.46 20.49 19.06
C THR A 163 7.62 21.76 18.93
N PRO A 164 8.13 22.99 19.17
CA PRO A 164 7.38 24.23 18.95
C PRO A 164 6.93 24.38 17.49
N GLN A 165 5.74 24.95 17.33
CA GLN A 165 5.09 25.10 16.03
C GLN A 165 5.85 26.08 15.12
N PRO A 166 5.78 25.92 13.78
CA PRO A 166 4.96 24.94 13.06
C PRO A 166 5.67 23.59 12.86
N VAL A 167 5.01 22.52 13.31
CA VAL A 167 5.43 21.13 13.07
C VAL A 167 4.92 20.67 11.71
N MET A 168 5.86 20.30 10.83
CA MET A 168 5.56 19.76 9.50
C MET A 168 6.59 18.71 9.10
N MET A 169 6.29 17.91 8.09
CA MET A 169 7.20 16.89 7.58
C MET A 169 8.35 17.57 6.82
N ARG A 170 9.59 17.44 7.32
CA ARG A 170 10.78 18.10 6.75
C ARG A 170 11.85 17.09 6.34
N PRO A 171 12.59 17.36 5.24
CA PRO A 171 13.74 16.55 4.87
C PRO A 171 14.86 16.74 5.91
N GLN A 172 15.41 15.62 6.36
CA GLN A 172 16.51 15.56 7.32
C GLN A 172 17.85 15.40 6.57
N TYR A 173 18.94 15.22 7.30
CA TYR A 173 20.31 15.25 6.77
C TYR A 173 20.51 14.42 5.50
N ILE A 174 20.11 13.14 5.49
CA ILE A 174 20.36 12.28 4.33
C ILE A 174 19.51 12.63 3.11
N ALA A 175 18.35 13.28 3.31
CA ALA A 175 17.48 13.72 2.21
C ALA A 175 17.91 15.06 1.62
N ARG A 176 18.81 15.80 2.28
CA ARG A 176 19.34 17.10 1.83
C ARG A 176 20.63 17.00 1.02
N SER A 177 21.28 15.85 1.01
CA SER A 177 22.53 15.60 0.28
C SER A 177 22.33 14.48 -0.74
N ALA A 178 22.61 14.76 -2.01
CA ALA A 178 22.57 13.75 -3.07
C ALA A 178 23.51 12.58 -2.77
N HIS A 179 24.69 12.86 -2.19
CA HIS A 179 25.66 11.84 -1.82
C HIS A 179 25.14 10.94 -0.70
N SER A 180 24.64 11.52 0.39
CA SER A 180 24.09 10.76 1.52
C SER A 180 22.85 9.95 1.11
N ALA A 181 21.95 10.56 0.32
CA ALA A 181 20.78 9.88 -0.23
C ALA A 181 21.17 8.66 -1.09
N ALA A 182 22.22 8.81 -1.92
CA ALA A 182 22.74 7.73 -2.75
C ALA A 182 23.34 6.59 -1.92
N LYS A 183 24.10 6.89 -0.86
CA LYS A 183 24.69 5.87 0.03
C LYS A 183 23.66 5.12 0.87
N CYS A 184 22.51 5.73 1.17
CA CYS A 184 21.43 5.11 1.94
C CYS A 184 20.35 4.43 1.06
N SER A 185 20.52 4.38 -0.27
CA SER A 185 19.50 3.88 -1.18
C SER A 185 20.06 2.90 -2.21
N LEU A 186 19.18 2.17 -2.90
CA LEU A 186 19.53 1.30 -4.02
C LEU A 186 18.82 1.68 -5.31
N ALA A 187 19.47 1.41 -6.44
CA ALA A 187 18.86 1.45 -7.76
C ALA A 187 18.57 0.01 -8.19
N PHE A 188 17.31 -0.39 -8.19
CA PHE A 188 16.91 -1.73 -8.66
C PHE A 188 16.91 -1.74 -10.19
N VAL A 189 17.68 -2.66 -10.79
CA VAL A 189 17.91 -2.72 -12.24
C VAL A 189 17.79 -4.16 -12.75
N SER A 190 17.77 -4.35 -14.07
CA SER A 190 17.78 -5.69 -14.66
C SER A 190 19.15 -6.34 -14.51
N LYS A 191 19.19 -7.68 -14.35
CA LYS A 191 20.44 -8.43 -14.37
C LYS A 191 21.27 -8.15 -15.63
N LEU A 192 20.62 -8.08 -16.79
CA LEU A 192 21.27 -7.77 -18.06
C LEU A 192 22.02 -6.43 -18.04
N SER A 193 21.44 -5.39 -17.43
CA SER A 193 22.10 -4.07 -17.38
C SER A 193 23.37 -4.05 -16.55
N VAL A 194 23.48 -4.94 -15.56
CA VAL A 194 24.69 -5.12 -14.75
C VAL A 194 25.71 -5.97 -15.49
N ASP A 195 25.28 -7.08 -16.09
CA ASP A 195 26.16 -8.03 -16.80
C ASP A 195 26.78 -7.41 -18.07
N SER A 196 26.06 -6.51 -18.74
CA SER A 196 26.55 -5.78 -19.93
C SER A 196 27.32 -4.50 -19.60
N GLU A 197 27.54 -4.22 -18.31
CA GLU A 197 28.15 -2.99 -17.80
C GLU A 197 27.44 -1.67 -18.20
N THR A 198 26.24 -1.77 -18.77
CA THR A 198 25.48 -0.62 -19.27
C THR A 198 25.18 0.36 -18.13
N VAL A 199 24.76 -0.14 -16.95
CA VAL A 199 24.38 0.74 -15.83
C VAL A 199 25.59 1.45 -15.20
N GLN A 200 26.77 0.86 -15.29
CA GLN A 200 28.03 1.42 -14.80
C GLN A 200 28.44 2.64 -15.62
N SER A 201 28.16 2.64 -16.94
CA SER A 201 28.42 3.77 -17.82
C SER A 201 27.69 5.06 -17.41
N TYR A 202 26.62 4.96 -16.61
CA TYR A 202 25.82 6.10 -16.17
C TYR A 202 26.45 6.88 -15.01
N GLY A 203 27.52 6.38 -14.38
CA GLY A 203 28.17 7.05 -13.26
C GLY A 203 27.27 7.21 -12.03
N LEU A 204 26.35 6.25 -11.78
CA LEU A 204 25.42 6.32 -10.65
C LEU A 204 26.18 6.28 -9.31
N MET A 205 25.91 7.24 -8.43
CA MET A 205 26.41 7.20 -7.05
C MET A 205 25.73 6.13 -6.19
N LYS A 206 24.51 5.73 -6.58
CA LYS A 206 23.69 4.79 -5.83
C LYS A 206 24.10 3.37 -6.18
N THR A 207 24.21 2.49 -5.19
CA THR A 207 24.49 1.07 -5.43
C THR A 207 23.35 0.45 -6.24
N THR A 208 23.69 -0.21 -7.34
CA THR A 208 22.72 -0.94 -8.17
C THR A 208 22.48 -2.33 -7.61
N TYR A 209 21.24 -2.81 -7.66
CA TYR A 209 20.88 -4.17 -7.28
C TYR A 209 20.13 -4.84 -8.45
N PRO A 210 20.60 -5.98 -8.98
CA PRO A 210 19.89 -6.70 -10.03
C PRO A 210 18.67 -7.43 -9.45
N VAL A 211 17.47 -7.08 -9.89
CA VAL A 211 16.24 -7.77 -9.48
C VAL A 211 16.26 -9.24 -9.90
N LYS A 212 15.63 -10.10 -9.10
CA LYS A 212 15.65 -11.56 -9.33
C LYS A 212 14.34 -12.23 -8.92
N LYS A 213 14.11 -13.44 -9.42
CA LYS A 213 12.95 -14.29 -9.08
C LYS A 213 11.58 -13.66 -9.42
N CYS A 214 11.48 -12.94 -10.55
CA CYS A 214 10.21 -12.33 -10.98
C CYS A 214 9.40 -13.18 -11.99
N ARG A 215 9.88 -14.37 -12.36
CA ARG A 215 9.30 -15.19 -13.46
C ARG A 215 8.47 -16.37 -12.97
N ASP A 216 8.92 -17.04 -11.92
CA ASP A 216 8.30 -18.27 -11.42
C ASP A 216 7.30 -18.00 -10.27
N LEU A 217 6.97 -16.73 -10.03
CA LEU A 217 6.04 -16.31 -8.98
C LEU A 217 4.61 -16.71 -9.33
N LYS A 218 3.91 -17.23 -8.33
CA LYS A 218 2.49 -17.54 -8.36
C LYS A 218 1.73 -16.69 -7.36
N LYS A 219 0.41 -16.70 -7.46
CA LYS A 219 -0.45 -16.07 -6.46
C LYS A 219 -0.21 -16.62 -5.05
N THR A 220 0.16 -17.91 -4.93
CA THR A 220 0.52 -18.57 -3.67
C THR A 220 1.73 -17.97 -2.96
N ASP A 221 2.60 -17.25 -3.66
CA ASP A 221 3.77 -16.60 -3.06
C ASP A 221 3.43 -15.27 -2.37
N MET A 222 2.25 -14.72 -2.65
CA MET A 222 1.77 -13.47 -2.07
C MET A 222 1.37 -13.68 -0.61
N LYS A 223 2.13 -13.07 0.31
CA LYS A 223 1.96 -13.26 1.75
C LYS A 223 0.58 -12.80 2.20
N LEU A 224 -0.15 -13.73 2.83
CA LEU A 224 -1.50 -13.55 3.38
C LEU A 224 -2.57 -13.12 2.36
N ASN A 225 -2.24 -13.18 1.08
CA ASN A 225 -3.03 -12.67 -0.03
C ASN A 225 -2.91 -13.57 -1.25
N CYS A 226 -3.10 -14.87 -1.04
CA CYS A 226 -2.92 -15.92 -2.02
C CYS A 226 -4.22 -16.52 -2.56
N ALA A 227 -5.39 -15.97 -2.19
CA ALA A 227 -6.67 -16.55 -2.59
C ALA A 227 -6.87 -16.51 -4.11
N THR A 228 -7.38 -17.60 -4.68
CA THR A 228 -7.70 -17.75 -6.11
C THR A 228 -9.14 -18.24 -6.28
N PRO A 229 -10.15 -17.44 -5.87
CA PRO A 229 -11.56 -17.80 -6.06
C PRO A 229 -11.94 -17.84 -7.55
N ASP A 230 -12.97 -18.60 -7.90
CA ASP A 230 -13.60 -18.57 -9.23
C ASP A 230 -14.38 -17.25 -9.38
N ILE A 231 -13.81 -16.29 -10.10
CA ILE A 231 -14.42 -14.98 -10.32
C ILE A 231 -15.22 -14.97 -11.62
N LYS A 232 -16.49 -14.58 -11.53
CA LYS A 232 -17.33 -14.30 -12.69
C LYS A 232 -17.82 -12.87 -12.65
N VAL A 233 -17.91 -12.25 -13.82
CA VAL A 233 -18.47 -10.92 -14.02
C VAL A 233 -19.54 -11.03 -15.08
N ASP A 234 -20.78 -10.68 -14.72
CA ASP A 234 -21.88 -10.65 -15.67
C ASP A 234 -21.64 -9.53 -16.70
N PRO A 235 -21.74 -9.80 -18.02
CA PRO A 235 -21.37 -8.86 -19.06
C PRO A 235 -22.36 -7.69 -19.22
N GLU A 236 -23.58 -7.81 -18.70
CA GLU A 236 -24.64 -6.79 -18.84
C GLU A 236 -24.85 -6.00 -17.54
N THR A 237 -24.88 -6.72 -16.41
CA THR A 237 -25.15 -6.14 -15.09
C THR A 237 -23.88 -5.80 -14.31
N TYR A 238 -22.71 -6.26 -14.76
CA TYR A 238 -21.41 -6.12 -14.10
C TYR A 238 -21.32 -6.69 -12.69
N GLN A 239 -22.33 -7.45 -12.26
CA GLN A 239 -22.32 -8.15 -10.99
C GLN A 239 -21.13 -9.11 -10.93
N VAL A 240 -20.39 -9.03 -9.83
CA VAL A 240 -19.20 -9.86 -9.60
C VAL A 240 -19.55 -10.93 -8.60
N THR A 241 -19.28 -12.19 -8.93
CA THR A 241 -19.37 -13.30 -7.97
C THR A 241 -17.99 -13.92 -7.74
N ALA A 242 -17.77 -14.46 -6.55
CA ALA A 242 -16.65 -15.31 -6.21
C ALA A 242 -17.18 -16.63 -5.65
N ASP A 243 -16.81 -17.75 -6.27
CA ASP A 243 -17.25 -19.09 -5.87
C ASP A 243 -18.79 -19.22 -5.78
N GLY A 244 -19.50 -18.47 -6.65
CA GLY A 244 -20.96 -18.41 -6.70
C GLY A 244 -21.61 -17.36 -5.79
N GLU A 245 -20.86 -16.69 -4.92
CA GLU A 245 -21.38 -15.67 -4.00
C GLU A 245 -21.24 -14.26 -4.58
N LEU A 246 -22.32 -13.46 -4.53
CA LEU A 246 -22.30 -12.06 -4.99
C LEU A 246 -21.42 -11.18 -4.10
N LEU A 247 -20.45 -10.51 -4.72
CA LEU A 247 -19.56 -9.57 -4.05
C LEU A 247 -20.10 -8.15 -4.16
N THR A 248 -20.84 -7.70 -3.14
CA THR A 248 -21.34 -6.33 -3.07
C THR A 248 -21.22 -5.74 -1.67
N CYS A 249 -20.99 -4.42 -1.60
CA CYS A 249 -20.95 -3.68 -0.36
C CYS A 249 -21.37 -2.22 -0.58
N LYS A 250 -21.95 -1.58 0.44
CA LYS A 250 -22.38 -0.18 0.34
C LYS A 250 -21.18 0.77 0.41
N PRO A 251 -21.20 1.92 -0.27
CA PRO A 251 -20.22 2.97 -0.01
C PRO A 251 -20.37 3.50 1.43
N LEU A 252 -19.28 3.97 2.02
CA LEU A 252 -19.34 4.70 3.30
C LEU A 252 -19.45 6.20 3.03
N SER A 253 -20.25 6.89 3.84
CA SER A 253 -20.39 8.36 3.79
C SER A 253 -19.23 9.09 4.47
N GLU A 254 -18.52 8.43 5.39
CA GLU A 254 -17.40 8.98 6.15
C GLU A 254 -16.28 7.93 6.25
N LEU A 255 -15.03 8.40 6.32
CA LEU A 255 -13.85 7.55 6.47
C LEU A 255 -12.96 8.02 7.61
N PRO A 256 -12.30 7.10 8.35
CA PRO A 256 -11.20 7.48 9.23
C PRO A 256 -10.00 7.96 8.39
N LEU A 257 -8.98 8.52 9.05
CA LEU A 257 -7.77 9.00 8.39
C LEU A 257 -8.07 10.02 7.27
N ALA A 258 -9.06 10.89 7.50
CA ALA A 258 -9.51 11.93 6.56
C ALA A 258 -9.57 13.30 7.26
N GLN A 259 -10.75 13.91 7.37
CA GLN A 259 -10.97 15.29 7.85
C GLN A 259 -10.31 15.61 9.20
N LYS A 260 -10.17 14.61 10.09
CA LYS A 260 -9.52 14.78 11.40
C LYS A 260 -8.02 15.12 11.31
N TYR A 261 -7.35 14.73 10.23
CA TYR A 261 -5.89 14.75 10.12
C TYR A 261 -5.35 15.76 9.11
N PHE A 262 -6.15 16.16 8.13
CA PHE A 262 -5.71 16.97 7.00
C PHE A 262 -6.39 18.35 7.04
N MET A 263 -5.60 19.38 6.76
CA MET A 263 -6.09 20.77 6.73
C MET A 263 -6.96 21.03 5.48
N PHE A 264 -6.74 20.27 4.41
CA PHE A 264 -7.45 20.30 3.13
C PHE A 264 -7.64 18.87 2.61
#